data_AF-A0A948L1V8-F1
#
_entry.id   AF-A0A948L1V8-F1
#
_cell.length_a   1.000
_cell.length_b   1.000
_cell.length_c   1.000
_cell.angle_alpha   90.00
_cell.angle_beta   90.00
_cell.angle_gamma   90.00
#
_symmetry.space_group_name_H-M   'P 1'
#
loop_
_entity.id
_entity.type
_entity.pdbx_description
1 polymer ?
#
loop_
_entity_poly.entity_id
_entity_poly.type
_entity_poly.pdbx_seq_one_letter_code
_entity_poly.pdbx_strand_id
1 'polypeptide(L)' 'MEEAHEPFIDREFDRHVRETAYFLWEQAGRPWGREQEFWFISLERCLRERQADHLLRNSQPRPARGNSADGGHTAPDRST' A
#
# COMPACT_ATOMS: atom_id res chain seq x y z
N MET A 1 -5.14 14.60 -33.01
CA MET A 1 -5.87 14.31 -31.76
C MET A 1 -4.86 13.70 -30.81
N GLU A 2 -4.02 14.56 -30.26
CA GLU A 2 -3.09 14.18 -29.21
C GLU A 2 -3.89 14.35 -27.93
N GLU A 3 -4.65 13.31 -27.59
CA GLU A 3 -5.30 13.20 -26.27
C GLU A 3 -4.17 13.02 -25.27
N ALA A 4 -3.61 14.14 -24.84
CA ALA A 4 -2.95 14.27 -23.57
C ALA A 4 -3.96 13.79 -22.52
N HIS A 5 -3.93 12.49 -22.26
CA HIS A 5 -4.55 11.90 -21.10
C HIS A 5 -3.74 12.45 -19.94
N GLU A 6 -4.10 13.65 -19.51
CA GLU A 6 -3.64 14.24 -18.26
C GLU A 6 -3.79 13.13 -17.22
N PRO A 7 -2.68 12.63 -16.64
CA PRO A 7 -2.72 11.59 -15.62
C PRO A 7 -3.20 12.23 -14.30
N PHE A 8 -4.35 12.89 -14.34
CA PHE A 8 -4.66 13.94 -13.39
C PHE A 8 -5.05 13.36 -12.04
N ILE A 9 -5.78 12.25 -12.00
CA ILE A 9 -5.94 11.39 -10.83
C ILE A 9 -6.29 10.02 -11.41
N ASP A 10 -5.62 8.94 -11.01
CA ASP A 10 -6.01 7.57 -11.40
C ASP A 10 -7.54 7.44 -11.21
N ARG A 11 -8.32 7.23 -12.28
CA ARG A 11 -9.80 7.24 -12.18
C ARG A 11 -10.32 6.22 -11.16
N GLU A 12 -9.56 5.15 -10.97
CA GLU A 12 -9.80 4.15 -9.92
C GLU A 12 -9.62 4.73 -8.52
N PHE A 13 -8.59 5.56 -8.30
CA PHE A 13 -8.35 6.24 -7.04
C PHE A 13 -9.47 7.24 -6.72
N ASP A 14 -9.89 8.07 -7.68
CA ASP A 14 -11.04 8.98 -7.47
C ASP A 14 -12.31 8.20 -7.12
N ARG A 15 -12.57 7.09 -7.81
CA ARG A 15 -13.71 6.21 -7.49
C ARG A 15 -13.62 5.68 -6.06
N HIS A 16 -12.47 5.14 -5.65
CA HIS A 16 -12.26 4.62 -4.30
C HIS A 16 -12.42 5.69 -3.21
N VAL A 17 -11.88 6.90 -3.44
CA VAL A 17 -12.03 8.03 -2.50
C VAL A 17 -13.50 8.40 -2.35
N ARG A 18 -14.26 8.49 -3.46
CA ARG A 18 -15.69 8.81 -3.43
C ARG A 18 -16.48 7.74 -2.70
N GLU A 19 -16.29 6.47 -3.03
CA GLU A 19 -17.00 5.36 -2.38
C GLU A 19 -16.75 5.34 -0.87
N THR A 20 -15.50 5.56 -0.45
CA THR A 20 -15.12 5.63 0.96
C THR A 20 -15.78 6.83 1.65
N ALA A 21 -15.82 8.00 0.99
CA ALA A 21 -16.46 9.20 1.51
C ALA A 21 -17.97 9.02 1.67
N TYR A 22 -18.63 8.43 0.68
CA TYR A 22 -20.07 8.14 0.75
C TYR A 22 -20.38 7.16 1.88
N PHE A 23 -19.58 6.10 2.05
CA PHE A 23 -19.79 5.12 3.10
C PHE A 23 -19.61 5.73 4.51
N LEU A 24 -18.58 6.55 4.70
CA LEU A 24 -18.34 7.27 5.96
C LEU A 24 -19.48 8.28 6.26
N TRP A 25 -19.90 9.02 5.24
CA TRP A 25 -20.97 10.00 5.37
C TRP A 25 -22.33 9.34 5.65
N GLU A 26 -22.62 8.19 5.02
CA GLU A 26 -23.83 7.42 5.26
C GLU A 26 -23.85 6.82 6.67
N GLN A 27 -22.74 6.21 7.12
CA GLN A 27 -22.62 5.71 8.49
C GLN A 27 -22.76 6.79 9.56
N ALA A 28 -22.29 8.02 9.27
CA ALA A 28 -22.43 9.15 10.17
C ALA A 28 -23.86 9.72 10.23
N GLY A 29 -24.81 9.18 9.45
CA GLY A 29 -26.19 9.64 9.43
C GLY A 29 -26.45 10.84 8.51
N ARG A 30 -25.55 11.08 7.55
CA ARG A 30 -25.63 12.16 6.54
C ARG A 30 -25.87 13.56 7.12
N PRO A 31 -24.98 14.05 8.00
CA PRO A 31 -25.05 15.43 8.46
C PRO A 31 -24.89 16.39 7.29
N TRP A 32 -25.91 17.24 7.08
CA TRP A 32 -25.95 18.22 6.00
C TRP A 32 -24.82 19.26 6.19
N GLY A 33 -24.03 19.50 5.15
CA GLY A 33 -22.92 20.48 5.20
C GLY A 33 -21.58 19.96 5.71
N ARG A 34 -21.48 18.68 6.13
CA ARG A 34 -20.19 18.05 6.47
C ARG A 34 -19.66 17.09 5.40
N GLU A 35 -20.35 16.96 4.27
CA GLU A 35 -19.95 16.09 3.15
C GLU A 35 -18.51 16.32 2.71
N GLN A 36 -18.08 17.59 2.65
CA GLN A 36 -16.71 17.95 2.29
C GLN A 36 -15.69 17.44 3.31
N GLU A 37 -15.99 17.49 4.60
CA GLU A 37 -15.12 16.99 5.67
C GLU A 37 -14.90 15.47 5.53
N PHE A 38 -15.96 14.71 5.24
CA PHE A 38 -15.86 13.27 4.99
C PHE A 38 -15.12 12.94 3.69
N TRP A 39 -15.24 13.81 2.67
CA TRP A 39 -14.44 13.69 1.45
C TRP A 39 -12.94 13.88 1.73
N PHE A 40 -12.56 14.91 2.50
CA PHE A 40 -11.16 15.11 2.89
C PHE A 40 -10.61 13.95 3.72
N ILE A 41 -11.36 13.45 4.70
CA ILE A 41 -10.96 12.29 5.52
C ILE A 41 -10.68 11.06 4.64
N SER A 42 -11.55 10.83 3.65
CA SER A 42 -11.41 9.68 2.73
C SER A 42 -10.22 9.85 1.77
N LEU A 43 -10.01 11.08 1.30
CA LEU A 43 -8.85 11.42 0.48
C LEU A 43 -7.55 11.22 1.26
N GLU A 44 -7.45 11.72 2.49
CA GLU A 44 -6.29 11.53 3.35
C GLU A 44 -6.02 10.05 3.65
N ARG A 45 -7.08 9.26 3.91
CA ARG A 45 -6.96 7.82 4.12
C ARG A 45 -6.41 7.11 2.89
N CYS A 46 -6.97 7.38 1.71
CA CYS A 46 -6.53 6.76 0.47
C CYS A 46 -5.10 7.18 0.10
N LEU A 47 -4.73 8.45 0.33
CA LEU A 47 -3.36 8.95 0.15
C LEU A 47 -2.37 8.29 1.11
N ARG A 48 -2.76 8.07 2.37
CA ARG A 48 -1.91 7.38 3.35
C ARG A 48 -1.68 5.92 2.94
N GLU A 49 -2.72 5.24 2.48
CA GLU A 49 -2.60 3.85 2.00
C GLU A 49 -1.69 3.74 0.77
N ARG A 50 -1.82 4.65 -0.21
CA ARG A 50 -0.93 4.70 -1.39
C ARG A 50 0.53 4.97 -1.02
N GLN A 51 0.77 5.89 -0.10
CA GLN A 51 2.12 6.18 0.38
C GLN A 51 2.70 5.01 1.18
N ALA A 52 1.89 4.32 1.99
CA ALA A 52 2.30 3.13 2.71
C ALA A 52 2.65 1.98 1.75
N ASP A 53 1.85 1.72 0.71
CA ASP A 53 2.18 0.75 -0.34
C ASP A 53 3.49 1.09 -1.05
N HIS A 54 3.68 2.36 -1.43
CA HIS A 54 4.91 2.82 -2.08
C HIS A 54 6.13 2.67 -1.16
N LEU A 55 5.99 2.99 0.14
CA LEU A 55 7.05 2.79 1.14
C LEU A 55 7.32 1.30 1.38
N LEU A 56 6.29 0.46 1.47
CA LEU A 56 6.43 -1.00 1.59
C LEU A 56 7.16 -1.57 0.37
N ARG A 57 6.75 -1.19 -0.85
CA ARG A 57 7.40 -1.56 -2.12
C ARG A 57 8.87 -1.15 -2.16
N ASN A 58 9.19 0.07 -1.71
CA ASN A 58 10.55 0.60 -1.72
C ASN A 58 11.42 0.07 -0.56
N SER A 59 10.81 -0.32 0.56
CA SER A 59 11.51 -0.78 1.77
C SER A 59 11.65 -2.29 1.87
N GLN A 60 11.20 -3.10 0.90
CA GLN A 60 11.48 -4.54 0.93
C GLN A 60 12.98 -4.76 0.71
N PRO A 61 13.78 -5.14 1.73
CA PRO A 61 15.10 -5.66 1.45
C PRO A 61 14.91 -6.97 0.68
N ARG A 62 15.71 -7.16 -0.38
CA ARG A 62 15.82 -8.44 -1.10
C ARG A 62 15.76 -9.59 -0.08
N PRO A 63 14.91 -10.62 -0.28
CA PRO A 63 14.99 -11.80 0.57
C PRO A 63 16.43 -12.29 0.50
N ALA A 64 17.13 -12.26 1.63
CA ALA A 64 18.49 -12.74 1.74
C ALA A 64 18.47 -14.19 1.26
N ARG A 65 19.03 -14.38 0.06
CA ARG A 65 19.09 -15.65 -0.65
C ARG A 65 19.67 -16.68 0.32
N GLY A 66 18.91 -17.74 0.56
CA GLY A 66 19.14 -18.70 1.63
C GLY A 66 20.58 -19.20 1.70
N ASN A 67 21.15 -19.10 2.90
CA ASN A 67 22.34 -19.84 3.27
C ASN A 67 21.94 -21.30 3.51
N SER A 68 21.77 -22.06 2.43
CA SER A 68 21.81 -23.52 2.43
C SER A 68 23.05 -23.94 1.66
N ALA A 69 24.18 -23.95 2.37
CA ALA A 69 25.33 -24.74 2.00
C ALA A 69 25.48 -25.81 3.09
N ASP A 70 24.57 -26.78 3.00
CA ASP A 70 24.90 -28.17 3.29
C ASP A 70 26.12 -28.54 2.44
N GLY A 71 27.18 -29.00 3.10
CA GLY A 71 28.49 -29.22 2.48
C GLY A 71 29.44 -29.77 3.53
N GLY A 72 29.29 -31.07 3.82
CA GLY A 72 30.02 -31.77 4.86
C GLY A 72 31.54 -31.66 4.74
N HIS A 73 32.19 -31.55 5.89
CA HIS A 73 33.58 -31.96 6.03
C HIS A 73 33.71 -32.82 7.28
N THR A 74 34.21 -34.03 7.02
CA THR A 74 34.36 -35.15 7.93
C THR A 74 35.28 -34.83 9.12
N ALA A 75 34.97 -35.40 10.28
CA ALA A 75 35.91 -35.46 11.40
C ALA A 75 36.76 -36.74 11.24
N PRO A 76 38.10 -36.67 11.25
CA PRO A 76 38.89 -37.83 11.60
C PRO A 76 39.12 -37.83 13.12
N ASP A 77 38.55 -38.85 13.75
CA ASP A 77 38.91 -39.37 15.06
C ASP A 77 40.43 -39.44 15.22
N ARG A 78 40.96 -38.79 16.27
CA ARG A 78 42.30 -39.02 16.77
C ARG A 78 42.20 -39.38 18.25
N SER A 79 42.02 -40.68 18.51
CA SER A 79 42.27 -41.29 19.82
C SER A 79 43.12 -42.55 19.66
N THR A 80 44.44 -42.39 19.82
CA THR A 80 45.40 -43.39 20.35
C THR A 80 46.61 -42.62 20.85
#